data_AF-A0A7C6TU68-F1
#
_entry.id   AF-A0A7C6TU68-F1
#
_cell.length_a   1.000
_cell.length_b   1.000
_cell.length_c   1.000
_cell.angle_alpha   90.00
_cell.angle_beta   90.00
_cell.angle_gamma   90.00
#
_symmetry.space_group_name_H-M   'P 1'
#
loop_
_entity.id
_entity.type
_entity.pdbx_description
1 polymer ?
#
loop_
_entity_poly.entity_id
_entity_poly.type
_entity_poly.pdbx_seq_one_letter_code
_entity_poly.pdbx_strand_id
1 'polypeptide(L)'
;MARTRQKSHYYAHTMPGLEKVAWSEIDSRLKRATLEGFKVIAGRNGLVLFGYDGDADDLLRLRTTEDVYFVLSRIPKLPWGYEGLSRIFDGVAASRSFSLGLDHLQQVTGRRPGSRVRFRVIA
;
A
#
# COMPACT_ATOMS: atom_id res chain seq x y z
N MET A 1 26.14 8.86 0.28
CA MET A 1 25.76 7.58 -0.36
C MET A 1 24.25 7.57 -0.55
N ALA A 2 23.76 7.59 -1.79
CA ALA A 2 22.33 7.52 -2.07
C ALA A 2 21.82 6.11 -1.73
N ARG A 3 20.96 5.98 -0.71
CA ARG A 3 20.20 4.74 -0.47
C ARG A 3 19.40 4.48 -1.75
N THR A 4 19.71 3.41 -2.48
CA THR A 4 18.82 2.91 -3.54
C THR A 4 17.47 2.63 -2.90
N ARG A 5 16.49 3.53 -3.09
CA ARG A 5 15.13 3.33 -2.57
C ARG A 5 14.57 2.11 -3.29
N GLN A 6 14.37 1.03 -2.55
CA GLN A 6 13.68 -0.15 -3.05
C GLN A 6 12.26 0.26 -3.43
N LYS A 7 11.80 -0.19 -4.59
CA LYS A 7 10.45 0.13 -5.07
C LYS A 7 9.43 -0.51 -4.15
N SER A 8 8.62 0.34 -3.52
CA SER A 8 7.56 -0.06 -2.60
C SER A 8 6.26 -0.27 -3.36
N HIS A 9 5.42 -1.16 -2.87
CA HIS A 9 4.13 -1.50 -3.47
C HIS A 9 2.99 -0.86 -2.68
N TYR A 10 1.99 -0.34 -3.39
CA TYR A 10 0.86 0.37 -2.80
C TYR A 10 -0.48 -0.08 -3.39
N TYR A 11 -1.52 -0.01 -2.57
CA TYR A 11 -2.92 -0.02 -3.01
C TYR A 11 -3.51 1.37 -2.81
N ALA A 12 -4.05 1.98 -3.86
CA ALA A 12 -4.92 3.13 -3.72
C ALA A 12 -6.38 2.68 -3.79
N HIS A 13 -7.17 3.05 -2.77
CA HIS A 13 -8.62 2.96 -2.82
C HIS A 13 -9.19 4.18 -3.53
N THR A 14 -10.20 3.94 -4.36
CA THR A 14 -10.99 4.99 -5.00
C THR A 14 -12.43 4.51 -5.15
N MET A 15 -13.31 5.40 -5.59
CA MET A 15 -14.68 5.03 -5.91
C MET A 15 -14.72 4.01 -7.05
N PRO A 16 -15.56 2.97 -6.95
CA PRO A 16 -15.73 2.00 -8.03
C PRO A 16 -15.98 2.69 -9.38
N GLY A 17 -15.23 2.30 -10.41
CA GLY A 17 -15.31 2.89 -11.75
C GLY A 17 -14.39 4.08 -11.99
N LEU A 18 -13.71 4.60 -10.96
CA LEU A 18 -12.72 5.68 -11.07
C LEU A 18 -11.27 5.19 -11.09
N GLU A 19 -11.01 3.89 -11.16
CA GLU A 19 -9.65 3.32 -11.04
C GLU A 19 -8.69 3.85 -12.11
N LYS A 20 -9.19 4.01 -13.35
CA LYS A 20 -8.40 4.59 -14.44
C LYS A 20 -8.13 6.08 -14.24
N VAL A 21 -9.08 6.82 -13.66
CA VAL A 21 -8.90 8.24 -13.33
C VAL A 21 -7.86 8.38 -12.21
N ALA A 22 -7.95 7.52 -11.20
CA ALA A 22 -6.97 7.45 -10.12
C ALA A 22 -5.57 7.11 -10.64
N TRP A 23 -5.47 6.13 -11.54
CA TRP A 23 -4.20 5.83 -12.21
C TRP A 23 -3.67 7.01 -13.04
N SER A 24 -4.53 7.73 -13.77
CA SER A 24 -4.11 8.90 -14.53
C SER A 24 -3.53 10.00 -13.63
N GLU A 25 -4.08 10.21 -12.43
CA GLU A 25 -3.48 11.13 -11.46
C GLU A 25 -2.13 10.61 -10.95
N ILE A 26 -2.07 9.33 -10.57
CA ILE A 26 -0.85 8.68 -10.08
C ILE A 26 0.27 8.79 -11.11
N ASP A 27 0.03 8.39 -12.35
CA ASP A 27 1.02 8.41 -13.44
C ASP A 27 1.52 9.83 -13.76
N SER A 28 0.61 10.82 -13.76
CA SER A 28 0.98 12.20 -14.04
C SER A 28 1.81 12.85 -12.93
N ARG A 29 1.46 12.61 -11.65
CA ARG A 29 2.05 13.26 -10.48
C ARG A 29 3.23 12.50 -9.89
N LEU A 30 3.14 11.18 -9.79
CA LEU A 30 4.15 10.34 -9.14
C LEU A 30 5.11 9.83 -10.21
N LYS A 31 6.18 10.59 -10.45
CA LYS A 31 7.20 10.21 -11.44
C LYS A 31 7.77 8.83 -11.08
N ARG A 32 7.89 7.95 -12.09
CA ARG A 32 8.37 6.56 -11.97
C ARG A 32 7.41 5.60 -11.26
N ALA A 33 6.17 6.01 -10.99
CA ALA A 33 5.13 5.06 -10.63
C ALA A 33 4.92 4.05 -11.76
N THR A 34 4.66 2.80 -11.42
CA THR A 34 4.29 1.78 -12.41
C THR A 34 3.03 1.08 -12.02
N LEU A 35 2.10 0.97 -12.97
CA LEU A 35 0.87 0.22 -12.79
C LEU A 35 1.18 -1.27 -12.69
N GLU A 36 0.63 -1.91 -11.67
CA GLU A 36 0.66 -3.36 -11.50
C GLU A 36 -0.70 -4.00 -11.80
N GLY A 37 -1.79 -3.24 -11.65
CA GLY A 37 -3.11 -3.71 -12.04
C GLY A 37 -4.25 -2.95 -11.38
N PHE A 38 -5.45 -3.37 -11.72
CA PHE A 38 -6.69 -2.87 -11.15
C PHE A 38 -7.47 -4.02 -10.52
N LYS A 39 -8.23 -3.69 -9.48
CA LYS A 39 -9.20 -4.63 -8.90
C LYS A 39 -10.43 -3.88 -8.45
N VAL A 40 -11.60 -4.38 -8.84
CA VAL A 40 -12.88 -3.85 -8.37
C VAL A 40 -13.46 -4.83 -7.39
N ILE A 41 -13.82 -4.36 -6.20
CA ILE A 41 -14.60 -5.15 -5.24
C ILE A 41 -16.04 -4.64 -5.35
N ALA A 42 -16.91 -5.44 -5.99
CA ALA A 42 -18.29 -5.08 -6.23
C ALA A 42 -19.00 -4.66 -4.93
N GLY A 43 -19.71 -3.53 -4.97
CA GLY A 43 -20.41 -2.96 -3.81
C GLY A 43 -19.51 -2.36 -2.73
N ARG A 44 -18.19 -2.25 -2.98
CA ARG A 44 -17.23 -1.61 -2.06
C ARG A 44 -16.42 -0.56 -2.80
N ASN A 45 -15.19 -0.90 -3.21
CA ASN A 45 -14.20 0.08 -3.66
C ASN A 45 -13.50 -0.38 -4.95
N GLY A 46 -13.03 0.60 -5.72
CA GLY A 46 -12.04 0.43 -6.77
C GLY A 46 -10.62 0.45 -6.21
N LEU A 47 -9.75 -0.39 -6.74
CA LEU A 47 -8.36 -0.53 -6.30
C LEU A 47 -7.40 -0.34 -7.47
N VAL A 48 -6.37 0.48 -7.25
CA VAL A 48 -5.20 0.59 -8.13
C VAL A 48 -3.99 0.02 -7.42
N LEU A 49 -3.33 -0.96 -8.04
CA LEU A 49 -2.07 -1.52 -7.59
C LEU A 49 -0.95 -0.84 -8.35
N PHE A 50 0.03 -0.31 -7.63
CA PHE A 50 1.18 0.33 -8.26
C PHE A 50 2.43 0.24 -7.39
N GLY A 51 3.57 0.31 -8.06
CA GLY A 51 4.88 0.43 -7.42
C GLY A 51 5.38 1.87 -7.50
N TYR A 52 5.96 2.38 -6.42
CA TYR A 52 6.52 3.74 -6.34
C TYR A 52 7.77 3.75 -5.46
N ASP A 53 8.82 4.46 -5.89
CA ASP A 53 10.11 4.58 -5.20
C ASP A 53 10.41 6.01 -4.70
N GLY A 54 9.44 6.92 -4.82
CA GLY A 54 9.56 8.32 -4.39
C GLY A 54 9.18 8.57 -2.93
N ASP A 55 8.74 9.78 -2.62
CA ASP A 55 8.42 10.19 -1.25
C ASP A 55 6.99 9.80 -0.83
N ALA A 56 6.83 9.26 0.38
CA ALA A 56 5.51 8.88 0.88
C ALA A 56 4.58 10.09 1.06
N ASP A 57 5.12 11.30 1.28
CA ASP A 57 4.31 12.52 1.38
C ASP A 57 3.61 12.87 0.06
N ASP A 58 4.16 12.44 -1.08
CA ASP A 58 3.53 12.67 -2.38
C ASP A 58 2.21 11.88 -2.52
N LEU A 59 2.12 10.72 -1.86
CA LEU A 59 0.93 9.88 -1.86
C LEU A 59 -0.25 10.58 -1.18
N LEU A 60 0.01 11.40 -0.16
CA LEU A 60 -1.02 12.17 0.54
C LEU A 60 -1.55 13.37 -0.24
N ARG A 61 -0.94 13.70 -1.39
CA ARG A 61 -1.36 14.79 -2.26
C ARG A 61 -2.29 14.33 -3.39
N LEU A 62 -2.53 13.03 -3.50
CA LEU A 62 -3.49 12.45 -4.44
C LEU A 62 -4.90 12.87 -4.03
N ARG A 63 -5.73 13.23 -5.01
CA ARG A 63 -7.08 13.77 -4.79
C ARG A 63 -8.19 12.84 -5.25
N THR A 64 -7.86 11.91 -6.14
CA THR A 64 -8.79 10.93 -6.71
C THR A 64 -8.80 9.61 -5.93
N THR A 65 -7.96 9.51 -4.90
CA THR A 65 -7.84 8.34 -4.01
C THR A 65 -8.39 8.70 -2.63
N GLU A 66 -9.13 7.78 -2.01
CA GLU A 66 -9.65 7.95 -0.65
C GLU A 66 -8.61 7.57 0.40
N ASP A 67 -7.94 6.45 0.18
CA ASP A 67 -6.90 5.91 1.05
C ASP A 67 -5.75 5.33 0.21
N VAL A 68 -4.53 5.39 0.74
CA VAL A 68 -3.37 4.69 0.19
C VAL A 68 -2.78 3.75 1.24
N TYR A 69 -2.63 2.48 0.88
CA TYR A 69 -2.10 1.43 1.74
C TYR A 69 -0.73 0.97 1.25
N PHE A 70 0.23 0.91 2.15
CA PHE A 70 1.52 0.27 1.89
C PHE A 70 1.36 -1.26 1.92
N VAL A 71 1.86 -1.95 0.90
CA VAL A 71 1.76 -3.41 0.79
C VAL A 71 2.92 -4.09 1.49
N LEU A 72 2.61 -4.72 2.63
CA LEU A 72 3.58 -5.53 3.38
C LEU A 72 3.85 -6.89 2.74
N SER A 73 2.79 -7.56 2.29
CA SER A 73 2.87 -8.90 1.68
C SER A 73 1.64 -9.16 0.83
N ARG A 74 1.80 -9.98 -0.21
CA ARG A 74 0.70 -10.50 -1.03
C ARG A 74 0.72 -12.02 -0.92
N ILE A 75 -0.27 -12.58 -0.22
CA ILE A 75 -0.36 -14.02 0.02
C ILE A 75 -1.42 -14.59 -0.94
N PRO A 76 -1.03 -15.36 -1.97
CA PRO A 76 -2.00 -15.97 -2.87
C PRO A 76 -2.74 -17.12 -2.16
N LYS A 77 -4.04 -17.26 -2.46
CA LYS A 77 -4.89 -18.39 -2.03
C LYS A 77 -4.77 -18.71 -0.53
N LEU A 78 -5.33 -17.81 0.28
CA LEU A 78 -5.35 -18.01 1.73
C LEU A 78 -6.39 -19.09 2.11
N PRO A 79 -6.00 -20.14 2.85
CA PRO A 79 -6.96 -21.11 3.38
C PRO A 79 -7.83 -20.47 4.46
N TRP A 80 -9.01 -21.05 4.68
CA TRP A 80 -9.93 -20.59 5.74
C TRP A 80 -9.48 -21.09 7.12
N GLY A 81 -9.90 -20.37 8.17
CA GLY A 81 -9.66 -20.77 9.55
C GLY A 81 -8.24 -20.49 10.06
N TYR A 82 -7.80 -21.26 11.05
CA TYR A 82 -6.54 -21.04 11.77
C TYR A 82 -5.30 -21.16 10.86
N GLU A 83 -5.33 -22.07 9.89
CA GLU A 83 -4.23 -22.21 8.92
C GLU A 83 -4.01 -20.92 8.12
N GLY A 84 -5.09 -20.22 7.73
CA GLY A 84 -5.01 -18.94 7.05
C GLY A 84 -4.36 -17.87 7.92
N LEU A 85 -4.74 -17.81 9.20
CA LEU A 85 -4.13 -16.88 10.15
C LEU A 85 -2.65 -17.18 10.36
N SER A 86 -2.26 -18.45 10.46
CA SER A 86 -0.84 -18.83 10.55
C SER A 86 -0.07 -18.35 9.32
N ARG A 87 -0.60 -18.57 8.11
CA ARG A 87 0.05 -18.10 6.88
C ARG A 87 0.16 -16.58 6.80
N ILE A 88 -0.83 -15.84 7.30
CA ILE A 88 -0.73 -14.38 7.42
C ILE A 88 0.40 -14.02 8.38
N PHE A 89 0.44 -14.63 9.56
CA PHE A 89 1.46 -14.37 10.56
C PHE A 89 2.86 -14.62 10.00
N ASP A 90 3.09 -15.79 9.42
CA ASP A 90 4.38 -16.17 8.82
C ASP A 90 4.76 -15.24 7.67
N GLY A 91 3.78 -14.88 6.82
CA GLY A 91 4.00 -13.98 5.69
C GLY A 91 4.34 -12.54 6.11
N VAL A 92 3.81 -12.07 7.24
CA VAL A 92 4.17 -10.78 7.83
C VAL A 92 5.52 -10.85 8.52
N ALA A 93 5.77 -11.89 9.32
CA ALA A 93 7.03 -12.09 10.04
C ALA A 93 8.23 -12.22 9.09
N ALA A 94 8.05 -12.85 7.94
CA ALA A 94 9.07 -12.99 6.91
C ALA A 94 9.19 -11.77 5.97
N SER A 95 8.30 -10.77 6.07
CA SER A 95 8.28 -9.64 5.15
C SER A 95 9.46 -8.69 5.38
N ARG A 96 10.30 -8.55 4.34
CA ARG A 96 11.36 -7.54 4.29
C ARG A 96 10.82 -6.11 4.18
N SER A 97 9.56 -5.96 3.78
CA SER A 97 8.90 -4.67 3.60
C SER A 97 8.33 -4.10 4.91
N PHE A 98 8.34 -4.88 6.00
CA PHE A 98 7.77 -4.43 7.27
C PHE A 98 8.48 -3.22 7.86
N SER A 99 9.81 -3.27 7.98
CA SER A 99 10.59 -2.13 8.45
C SER A 99 10.48 -0.92 7.51
N LEU A 100 10.43 -1.14 6.20
CA LEU A 100 10.22 -0.08 5.22
C LEU A 100 8.86 0.61 5.40
N GLY A 101 7.79 -0.16 5.60
CA GLY A 101 6.46 0.38 5.87
C GLY A 101 6.41 1.21 7.15
N LEU A 102 7.12 0.80 8.20
CA LEU A 102 7.24 1.57 9.45
C LEU A 102 8.02 2.87 9.24
N ASP A 103 9.12 2.84 8.48
CA ASP A 103 9.89 4.04 8.13
C ASP A 103 9.01 5.05 7.37
N HIS A 104 8.22 4.58 6.39
CA HIS A 104 7.27 5.43 5.67
C HIS A 104 6.18 6.01 6.59
N LEU A 105 5.63 5.20 7.50
CA LEU A 105 4.63 5.68 8.46
C LEU A 105 5.20 6.77 9.38
N GLN A 106 6.43 6.60 9.86
CA GLN A 106 7.10 7.60 10.68
C GLN A 106 7.36 8.89 9.89
N GLN A 107 7.82 8.77 8.65
CA GLN A 107 8.04 9.90 7.76
C GLN A 107 6.78 10.75 7.62
N VAL A 108 5.66 10.11 7.27
CA VAL A 108 4.39 10.78 6.99
C VAL A 108 3.73 11.35 8.24
N THR A 109 3.84 10.66 9.38
CA THR A 109 3.13 11.07 10.61
C THR A 109 3.96 11.92 11.57
N GLY A 110 5.27 12.06 11.32
CA GLY A 110 6.21 12.69 12.24
C GLY A 110 6.30 12.03 13.62
N ARG A 111 5.80 10.78 13.75
CA ARG A 111 5.72 10.08 15.03
C ARG A 111 7.08 9.61 15.50
N ARG A 112 7.31 9.71 16.82
CA ARG A 112 8.55 9.21 17.43
C ARG A 112 8.68 7.69 17.28
N PRO A 113 9.91 7.17 17.07
CA PRO A 113 10.20 5.75 17.15
C PRO A 113 9.70 5.15 18.46
N GLY A 114 9.06 3.98 18.41
CA GLY A 114 8.49 3.29 19.59
C GLY A 114 7.07 3.71 19.98
N SER A 115 6.44 4.65 19.26
CA SER A 115 5.03 4.97 19.47
C SER A 115 4.11 3.81 19.05
N ARG A 116 2.99 3.62 19.77
CA ARG A 116 2.01 2.57 19.48
C ARG A 116 1.44 2.74 18.07
N VAL A 117 1.72 1.78 17.20
CA VAL A 117 1.15 1.71 15.84
C VAL A 117 -0.28 1.24 15.93
N ARG A 118 -1.21 1.97 15.29
CA ARG A 118 -2.59 1.53 15.11
C ARG A 118 -2.69 0.86 13.75
N PHE A 119 -3.34 -0.28 13.69
CA PHE A 119 -3.64 -0.97 12.44
C PHE A 119 -5.16 -1.15 12.30
N ARG A 120 -5.62 -1.25 11.06
CA ARG A 120 -6.99 -1.61 10.71
C ARG A 120 -6.93 -2.85 9.82
N VAL A 121 -7.79 -3.82 10.10
CA VAL A 121 -8.04 -4.93 9.18
C VAL A 121 -9.13 -4.51 8.21
N ILE A 122 -8.88 -4.69 6.92
CA ILE A 122 -9.85 -4.45 5.85
C ILE A 122 -10.10 -5.82 5.21
N ALA A 123 -11.33 -6.33 5.35
CA ALA A 123 -11.77 -7.63 4.87
C ALA A 123 -13.00 -7.47 3.97
#